data_AF-A0A6J3M549-F1
#
_entry.id   AF-A0A6J3M549-F1
#
_cell.length_a   1.000
_cell.length_b   1.000
_cell.length_c   1.000
_cell.angle_alpha   90.00
_cell.angle_beta   90.00
_cell.angle_gamma   90.00
#
_symmetry.space_group_name_H-M   'P 1'
#
loop_
_entity.id
_entity.type
_entity.pdbx_description
1 polymer ?
#
loop_
_entity_poly.entity_id
_entity_poly.type
_entity_poly.pdbx_seq_one_letter_code
_entity_poly.pdbx_strand_id
1 'polypeptide(L)'
;MSTILPTATNGTNATNGTSSLTANPLPIAPPMTPALAIGGVLLIIAGLALCFVGIKHNAVQIFISTTLLLTLAIEVLIIYVMNPPITDAVQGAYLVAGVIPGLIGGGVAIIFKEMSEGAGCFLGGFCFAMWLLCLAPGGLIADKVGRIVLLLVFAVVAWITNWSRYTRSYGIIVCTAFAGSSAFILGVDCLSRVGLKEFWMYIWDLNPNVFPLDTDTYPITRNIQAEQA
;
A
#
# COMPACT_ATOMS: atom_id res chain seq x y z
N MET A 1 15.50 -66.50 -23.97
CA MET A 1 14.16 -65.92 -24.14
C MET A 1 13.48 -66.00 -22.79
N SER A 2 13.53 -64.93 -21.99
CA SER A 2 13.25 -64.97 -20.55
C SER A 2 11.97 -64.18 -20.21
N THR A 3 10.98 -64.93 -19.73
CA THR A 3 10.01 -64.70 -18.64
C THR A 3 9.40 -63.31 -18.38
N ILE A 4 8.07 -63.29 -18.22
CA ILE A 4 7.18 -62.16 -17.91
C ILE A 4 6.76 -62.13 -16.41
N LEU A 5 6.35 -60.93 -15.96
CA LEU A 5 5.57 -60.50 -14.77
C LEU A 5 6.32 -60.16 -13.44
N PRO A 6 5.79 -59.30 -12.54
CA PRO A 6 4.56 -58.46 -12.59
C PRO A 6 4.71 -56.99 -12.11
N THR A 7 3.67 -56.17 -12.33
CA THR A 7 3.42 -54.89 -11.65
C THR A 7 2.88 -55.13 -10.23
N ALA A 8 3.36 -54.38 -9.24
CA ALA A 8 2.72 -54.23 -7.93
C ALA A 8 2.86 -52.80 -7.40
N THR A 9 1.71 -52.20 -7.06
CA THR A 9 1.54 -50.91 -6.40
C THR A 9 1.32 -51.14 -4.90
N ASN A 10 2.01 -50.39 -4.02
CA ASN A 10 1.51 -49.78 -2.75
C ASN A 10 2.60 -49.63 -1.68
N GLY A 11 2.58 -48.48 -0.97
CA GLY A 11 2.78 -48.47 0.49
C GLY A 11 3.96 -47.68 1.07
N THR A 12 3.79 -46.35 1.15
CA THR A 12 4.01 -45.48 2.34
C THR A 12 5.27 -45.57 3.24
N ASN A 13 5.82 -44.37 3.48
CA ASN A 13 6.39 -43.81 4.73
C ASN A 13 7.87 -44.04 5.09
N ALA A 14 8.66 -42.96 4.94
CA ALA A 14 9.48 -42.43 6.04
C ALA A 14 9.75 -40.93 5.83
N THR A 15 8.92 -40.13 6.49
CA THR A 15 9.21 -38.80 7.06
C THR A 15 10.67 -38.61 7.46
N ASN A 16 11.32 -37.59 6.91
CA ASN A 16 12.33 -36.82 7.63
C ASN A 16 11.85 -35.37 7.69
N GLY A 17 11.21 -35.03 8.81
CA GLY A 17 10.83 -33.68 9.15
C GLY A 17 12.02 -32.93 9.72
N THR A 18 12.34 -31.80 9.11
CA THR A 18 12.87 -30.62 9.80
C THR A 18 11.86 -29.48 9.62
N SER A 19 10.91 -29.47 10.55
CA SER A 19 10.47 -28.29 11.29
C SER A 19 10.21 -26.98 10.52
N SER A 20 8.92 -26.77 10.26
CA SER A 20 8.17 -25.58 10.67
C SER A 20 8.69 -24.21 10.23
N LEU A 21 8.35 -23.82 9.00
CA LEU A 21 7.88 -22.46 8.72
C LEU A 21 6.79 -22.60 7.65
N THR A 22 5.60 -23.08 8.03
CA THR A 22 4.39 -22.87 7.22
C THR A 22 4.09 -21.38 7.23
N ALA A 23 4.88 -20.62 6.48
CA ALA A 23 4.54 -19.29 6.02
C ALA A 23 3.24 -19.49 5.25
N ASN A 24 2.13 -19.01 5.81
CA ASN A 24 0.85 -18.98 5.14
C ASN A 24 1.11 -18.33 3.77
N PRO A 25 1.10 -19.09 2.65
CA PRO A 25 1.51 -18.54 1.38
C PRO A 25 0.53 -17.43 1.00
N LEU A 26 1.04 -16.26 0.61
CA LEU A 26 0.18 -15.20 0.10
C LEU A 26 -0.65 -15.80 -1.06
N PRO A 27 -1.97 -15.59 -1.10
CA PRO A 27 -2.83 -16.10 -2.18
C PRO A 27 -2.39 -15.67 -3.59
N ILE A 28 -1.60 -14.60 -3.68
CA ILE A 28 -1.00 -14.10 -4.92
C ILE A 28 0.49 -13.84 -4.65
N ALA A 29 1.38 -14.52 -5.36
CA ALA A 29 2.80 -14.16 -5.43
C ALA A 29 3.01 -13.40 -6.74
N PRO A 30 2.90 -12.06 -6.76
CA PRO A 30 3.04 -11.33 -8.02
C PRO A 30 4.49 -11.47 -8.53
N PRO A 31 4.70 -11.75 -9.82
CA PRO A 31 6.03 -11.61 -10.42
C PRO A 31 6.48 -10.15 -10.26
N MET A 32 7.81 -9.94 -10.17
CA MET A 32 8.40 -8.59 -10.21
C MET A 32 8.07 -7.97 -11.55
N THR A 33 6.97 -7.24 -11.65
CA THR A 33 6.74 -6.45 -12.84
C THR A 33 7.65 -5.24 -12.77
N PRO A 34 8.35 -4.88 -13.86
CA PRO A 34 9.29 -3.76 -13.86
C PRO A 34 8.65 -2.46 -13.36
N ALA A 35 7.36 -2.28 -13.65
CA ALA A 35 6.56 -1.15 -13.18
C ALA A 35 6.49 -1.05 -11.65
N LEU A 36 6.26 -2.18 -10.96
CA LEU A 36 6.14 -2.20 -9.51
C LEU A 36 7.48 -1.91 -8.82
N ALA A 37 8.58 -2.39 -9.39
CA ALA A 37 9.92 -2.11 -8.89
C ALA A 37 10.28 -0.62 -9.02
N ILE A 38 10.00 0.00 -10.18
CA ILE A 38 10.25 1.43 -10.41
C ILE A 38 9.36 2.27 -9.49
N GLY A 39 8.07 1.93 -9.36
CA GLY A 39 7.14 2.60 -8.44
C GLY A 39 7.60 2.51 -6.98
N GLY A 40 8.10 1.35 -6.54
CA GLY A 40 8.65 1.17 -5.19
C GLY A 40 9.86 2.06 -4.92
N VAL A 41 10.79 2.18 -5.87
CA VAL A 41 11.96 3.08 -5.74
C VAL A 41 11.53 4.54 -5.66
N LEU A 42 10.57 4.96 -6.50
CA LEU A 42 10.03 6.32 -6.45
C LEU A 42 9.36 6.62 -5.10
N LEU A 43 8.59 5.67 -4.56
CA LEU A 43 7.96 5.80 -3.24
C LEU A 43 8.97 5.89 -2.11
N ILE A 44 10.06 5.10 -2.15
CA ILE A 44 11.14 5.17 -1.16
C ILE A 44 11.80 6.56 -1.18
N ILE A 45 12.16 7.06 -2.37
CA ILE A 45 12.81 8.36 -2.51
C ILE A 45 11.86 9.48 -2.05
N ALA A 46 10.60 9.44 -2.47
CA ALA A 46 9.58 10.41 -2.08
C ALA A 46 9.31 10.37 -0.56
N GLY A 47 9.22 9.19 0.04
CA GLY A 47 9.00 9.00 1.47
C GLY A 47 10.15 9.53 2.32
N LEU A 48 11.40 9.22 1.95
CA LEU A 48 12.60 9.76 2.61
C LEU A 48 12.67 11.28 2.48
N ALA A 49 12.43 11.81 1.28
CA ALA A 49 12.40 13.25 1.06
C ALA A 49 11.30 13.94 1.89
N LEU A 50 10.11 13.34 2.00
CA LEU A 50 9.02 13.89 2.81
C LEU A 50 9.33 13.85 4.31
N CYS A 51 9.92 12.76 4.81
CA CYS A 51 10.31 12.62 6.22
C CYS A 51 11.41 13.59 6.65
N PHE A 52 12.48 13.73 5.85
CA PHE A 52 13.66 14.51 6.25
C PHE A 52 13.65 15.95 5.75
N VAL A 53 13.27 16.17 4.48
CA VAL A 53 13.34 17.50 3.84
C VAL A 53 12.05 18.29 4.04
N GLY A 54 10.91 17.60 4.14
CA GLY A 54 9.60 18.23 4.27
C GLY A 54 9.47 19.19 5.47
N ILE A 55 10.08 18.85 6.60
CA ILE A 55 10.01 19.66 7.83
C ILE A 55 10.74 21.00 7.68
N LYS A 56 11.79 21.05 6.86
CA LYS A 56 12.61 22.26 6.67
C LYS A 56 12.14 23.12 5.50
N HIS A 57 11.55 22.51 4.47
CA HIS A 57 11.11 23.20 3.26
C HIS A 57 9.62 22.92 2.94
N ASN A 58 8.76 23.88 3.29
CA ASN A 58 7.31 23.82 3.04
C ASN A 58 6.97 23.56 1.56
N ALA A 59 7.73 24.10 0.61
CA ALA A 59 7.48 23.87 -0.82
C ALA A 59 7.69 22.40 -1.22
N VAL A 60 8.72 21.74 -0.67
CA VAL A 60 9.01 20.33 -0.92
C VAL A 60 7.94 19.45 -0.27
N GLN A 61 7.54 19.78 0.96
CA GLN A 61 6.46 19.11 1.66
C GLN A 61 5.14 19.16 0.89
N ILE A 62 4.74 20.36 0.42
CA ILE A 62 3.55 20.57 -0.39
C ILE A 62 3.61 19.80 -1.71
N PHE A 63 4.74 19.89 -2.42
CA PHE A 63 4.95 19.21 -3.69
C PHE A 63 4.81 17.70 -3.55
N ILE A 64 5.57 17.09 -2.63
CA ILE A 64 5.60 15.64 -2.46
C ILE A 64 4.26 15.14 -1.90
N SER A 65 3.67 15.81 -0.90
CA SER A 65 2.39 15.39 -0.34
C SER A 65 1.26 15.43 -1.37
N THR A 66 1.19 16.47 -2.18
CA THR A 66 0.16 16.60 -3.22
C THR A 66 0.39 15.62 -4.37
N THR A 67 1.66 15.41 -4.75
CA THR A 67 2.03 14.37 -5.73
C THR A 67 1.59 13.00 -5.25
N LEU A 68 1.93 12.61 -4.01
CA LEU A 68 1.54 11.32 -3.45
C LEU A 68 0.02 11.15 -3.33
N LEU A 69 -0.69 12.20 -2.89
CA LEU A 69 -2.15 12.17 -2.78
C LEU A 69 -2.82 12.01 -4.16
N LEU A 70 -2.37 12.78 -5.16
CA LEU A 70 -2.93 12.72 -6.50
C LEU A 70 -2.58 11.41 -7.21
N THR A 71 -1.34 10.94 -7.11
CA THR A 71 -0.95 9.63 -7.62
C THR A 71 -1.76 8.53 -6.95
N LEU A 72 -1.94 8.55 -5.62
CA LEU A 72 -2.77 7.59 -4.90
C LEU A 72 -4.23 7.62 -5.39
N ALA A 73 -4.81 8.80 -5.61
CA ALA A 73 -6.16 8.92 -6.15
C ALA A 73 -6.30 8.33 -7.56
N ILE A 74 -5.29 8.54 -8.42
CA ILE A 74 -5.25 7.97 -9.78
C ILE A 74 -5.10 6.45 -9.73
N GLU A 75 -4.20 5.93 -8.89
CA GLU A 75 -4.00 4.48 -8.73
C GLU A 75 -5.27 3.79 -8.21
N VAL A 76 -5.97 4.39 -7.24
CA VAL A 76 -7.27 3.90 -6.75
C VAL A 76 -8.30 3.83 -7.90
N LEU A 77 -8.35 4.87 -8.75
CA LEU A 77 -9.23 4.89 -9.91
C LEU A 77 -8.84 3.83 -10.96
N ILE A 78 -7.55 3.63 -11.20
CA ILE A 78 -7.05 2.58 -12.09
C ILE A 78 -7.48 1.21 -11.58
N ILE A 79 -7.26 0.91 -10.30
CA ILE A 79 -7.65 -0.37 -9.67
C ILE A 79 -9.17 -0.59 -9.78
N TYR A 80 -9.97 0.46 -9.59
CA TYR A 80 -11.43 0.40 -9.72
C TYR A 80 -11.88 0.04 -11.14
N VAL A 81 -11.25 0.59 -12.18
CA VAL A 81 -11.66 0.39 -13.59
C VAL A 81 -10.99 -0.83 -14.25
N MET A 82 -9.89 -1.32 -13.70
CA MET A 82 -9.10 -2.38 -14.31
C MET A 82 -9.83 -3.73 -14.35
N ASN A 83 -9.85 -4.39 -15.51
CA ASN A 83 -10.32 -5.77 -15.63
C ASN A 83 -9.14 -6.68 -16.01
N PRO A 84 -8.73 -7.64 -15.16
CA PRO A 84 -7.68 -8.60 -15.51
C PRO A 84 -8.15 -9.55 -16.61
N PRO A 85 -7.26 -10.07 -17.49
CA PRO A 85 -5.79 -10.11 -17.39
C PRO A 85 -5.06 -8.93 -18.05
N ILE A 86 -4.05 -8.41 -17.34
CA ILE A 86 -3.23 -7.26 -17.76
C ILE A 86 -1.82 -7.71 -18.17
N THR A 87 -1.36 -7.24 -19.32
CA THR A 87 0.00 -7.47 -19.80
C THR A 87 1.01 -6.55 -19.11
N ASP A 88 2.28 -6.97 -19.06
CA ASP A 88 3.35 -6.20 -18.39
C ASP A 88 3.52 -4.78 -18.94
N ALA A 89 3.26 -4.59 -20.24
CA ALA A 89 3.31 -3.28 -20.90
C ALA A 89 2.22 -2.32 -20.37
N VAL A 90 1.01 -2.85 -20.13
CA VAL A 90 -0.12 -2.07 -19.61
C VAL A 90 0.11 -1.69 -18.15
N GLN A 91 0.76 -2.55 -17.37
CA GLN A 91 1.17 -2.21 -15.99
C GLN A 91 2.18 -1.05 -15.95
N GLY A 92 3.13 -1.03 -16.89
CA GLY A 92 4.04 0.11 -17.05
C GLY A 92 3.30 1.40 -17.42
N ALA A 93 2.28 1.31 -18.28
CA ALA A 93 1.45 2.46 -18.65
C ALA A 93 0.66 3.01 -17.45
N TYR A 94 0.14 2.16 -16.57
CA TYR A 94 -0.53 2.60 -15.34
C TYR A 94 0.39 3.38 -14.40
N LEU A 95 1.62 2.89 -14.20
CA LEU A 95 2.61 3.62 -13.40
C LEU A 95 2.87 5.02 -13.95
N VAL A 96 3.08 5.13 -15.27
CA VAL A 96 3.31 6.42 -15.93
C VAL A 96 2.07 7.32 -15.81
N ALA A 97 0.88 6.74 -15.94
CA ALA A 97 -0.39 7.45 -15.78
C ALA A 97 -0.62 7.95 -14.36
N GLY A 98 -0.08 7.32 -13.32
CA GLY A 98 -0.11 7.83 -11.95
C GLY A 98 0.96 8.89 -11.67
N VAL A 99 2.20 8.65 -12.12
CA VAL A 99 3.37 9.49 -11.79
C VAL A 99 3.32 10.84 -12.52
N ILE A 100 3.05 10.86 -13.83
CA ILE A 100 3.12 12.10 -14.61
C ILE A 100 2.08 13.12 -14.17
N PRO A 101 0.78 12.79 -14.04
CA PRO A 101 -0.21 13.75 -13.55
C PRO A 101 0.02 14.10 -12.08
N GLY A 102 0.51 13.17 -11.26
CA GLY A 102 0.93 13.43 -9.88
C GLY A 102 1.96 14.55 -9.80
N LEU A 103 3.04 14.46 -10.58
CA LEU A 103 4.10 15.47 -10.63
C LEU A 103 3.61 16.82 -11.14
N ILE A 104 2.75 16.81 -12.18
CA ILE A 104 2.13 18.04 -12.71
C ILE A 104 1.25 18.69 -11.64
N GLY A 105 0.38 17.90 -10.99
CA GLY A 105 -0.51 18.37 -9.93
C GLY A 105 0.27 18.89 -8.71
N GLY A 106 1.34 18.21 -8.31
CA GLY A 106 2.26 18.68 -7.28
C GLY A 106 2.94 20.00 -7.65
N GLY A 107 3.34 20.18 -8.91
CA GLY A 107 3.91 21.43 -9.42
C GLY A 107 2.92 22.59 -9.33
N VAL A 108 1.67 22.37 -9.74
CA VAL A 108 0.59 23.37 -9.62
C VAL A 108 0.29 23.68 -8.15
N ALA A 109 0.37 22.68 -7.26
CA ALA A 109 0.11 22.85 -5.84
C ALA A 109 1.06 23.82 -5.13
N ILE A 110 2.28 24.01 -5.64
CA ILE A 110 3.25 24.98 -5.13
C ILE A 110 2.75 26.43 -5.30
N ILE A 111 1.91 26.69 -6.30
CA ILE A 111 1.34 28.04 -6.54
C ILE A 111 0.32 28.39 -5.45
N PHE A 112 -0.44 27.39 -4.97
CA PHE A 112 -1.52 27.54 -3.98
C PHE A 112 -1.12 27.01 -2.60
N LYS A 113 -0.02 27.50 -2.04
CA LYS A 113 0.60 26.94 -0.83
C LYS A 113 -0.37 26.80 0.35
N GLU A 114 -1.22 27.80 0.59
CA GLU A 114 -2.11 27.79 1.75
C GLU A 114 -3.15 26.67 1.72
N MET A 115 -3.70 26.35 0.54
CA MET A 115 -4.64 25.24 0.39
C MET A 115 -3.92 23.89 0.34
N SER A 116 -2.78 23.84 -0.34
CA SER A 116 -2.02 22.59 -0.55
C SER A 116 -1.29 22.12 0.71
N GLU A 117 -1.04 22.99 1.68
CA GLU A 117 -0.47 22.60 2.98
C GLU A 117 -1.42 21.63 3.73
N GLY A 118 -2.74 21.81 3.55
CA GLY A 118 -3.76 20.90 4.09
C GLY A 118 -3.76 19.51 3.46
N ALA A 119 -3.29 19.38 2.21
CA ALA A 119 -3.19 18.09 1.52
C ALA A 119 -2.22 17.13 2.23
N GLY A 120 -1.14 17.64 2.81
CA GLY A 120 -0.21 16.85 3.61
C GLY A 120 -0.84 16.32 4.90
N CYS A 121 -1.66 17.13 5.55
CA CYS A 121 -2.43 16.70 6.73
C CYS A 121 -3.49 15.65 6.36
N PHE A 122 -4.21 15.83 5.25
CA PHE A 122 -5.16 14.85 4.75
C PHE A 122 -4.51 13.48 4.52
N LEU A 123 -3.39 13.50 3.78
CA LEU A 123 -2.64 12.29 3.44
C LEU A 123 -2.11 11.61 4.69
N GLY A 124 -1.57 12.37 5.65
CA GLY A 124 -1.11 11.83 6.93
C GLY A 124 -2.24 11.18 7.74
N GLY A 125 -3.41 11.80 7.82
CA GLY A 125 -4.59 11.24 8.50
C GLY A 125 -5.09 9.95 7.83
N PHE A 126 -5.14 9.93 6.50
CA PHE A 126 -5.46 8.72 5.73
C PHE A 126 -4.44 7.59 5.98
N CYS A 127 -3.14 7.90 5.93
CA CYS A 127 -2.08 6.93 6.20
C CYS A 127 -2.16 6.38 7.63
N PHE A 128 -2.37 7.23 8.62
CA PHE A 128 -2.53 6.80 10.02
C PHE A 128 -3.73 5.85 10.18
N ALA A 129 -4.86 6.20 9.56
CA ALA A 129 -6.05 5.36 9.55
C ALA A 129 -5.79 3.99 8.91
N MET A 130 -5.04 3.94 7.79
CA MET A 130 -4.64 2.67 7.17
C MET A 130 -3.84 1.77 8.11
N TRP A 131 -2.89 2.34 8.87
CA TRP A 131 -2.14 1.60 9.87
C TRP A 131 -3.04 1.01 10.95
N LEU A 132 -4.05 1.77 11.43
CA LEU A 132 -5.01 1.26 12.40
C LEU A 132 -5.83 0.09 11.86
N LEU A 133 -6.23 0.14 10.59
CA LEU A 133 -6.96 -0.98 9.97
C LEU A 133 -6.09 -2.24 9.84
N CYS A 134 -4.76 -2.11 9.78
CA CYS A 134 -3.83 -3.24 9.71
C CYS A 134 -3.62 -3.99 11.04
N LEU A 135 -4.16 -3.51 12.16
CA LEU A 135 -3.95 -4.11 13.47
C LEU A 135 -4.68 -5.46 13.67
N ALA A 136 -5.66 -5.79 12.82
CA ALA A 136 -6.40 -7.05 12.91
C ALA A 136 -6.48 -7.75 11.54
N PRO A 137 -6.45 -9.10 11.52
CA PRO A 137 -6.62 -9.86 10.29
C PRO A 137 -7.96 -9.56 9.64
N GLY A 138 -7.94 -9.20 8.36
CA GLY A 138 -9.12 -8.77 7.60
C GLY A 138 -9.56 -7.31 7.83
N GLY A 139 -8.87 -6.52 8.66
CA GLY A 139 -9.22 -5.13 8.97
C GLY A 139 -9.83 -4.99 10.36
N LEU A 140 -9.45 -3.95 11.12
CA LEU A 140 -9.97 -3.69 12.48
C LEU A 140 -11.51 -3.57 12.54
N ILE A 141 -12.14 -3.15 11.45
CA ILE A 141 -13.59 -3.04 11.30
C ILE A 141 -14.05 -4.01 10.21
N ALA A 142 -14.93 -4.94 10.54
CA ALA A 142 -15.44 -5.94 9.59
C ALA A 142 -16.36 -5.32 8.52
N ASP A 143 -17.10 -4.26 8.87
CA ASP A 143 -18.03 -3.59 7.97
C ASP A 143 -17.31 -2.67 6.96
N LYS A 144 -17.70 -2.76 5.68
CA LYS A 144 -17.08 -1.97 4.58
C LYS A 144 -17.32 -0.48 4.77
N VAL A 145 -18.53 -0.09 5.17
CA VAL A 145 -18.87 1.33 5.40
C VAL A 145 -18.09 1.87 6.59
N GLY A 146 -18.00 1.10 7.68
CA GLY A 146 -17.22 1.46 8.86
C GLY A 146 -15.73 1.70 8.56
N ARG A 147 -15.11 0.93 7.67
CA ARG A 147 -13.71 1.16 7.22
C ARG A 147 -13.56 2.53 6.55
N ILE A 148 -14.42 2.84 5.57
CA ILE A 148 -14.37 4.11 4.82
C ILE A 148 -14.62 5.29 5.77
N VAL A 149 -15.58 5.15 6.69
CA VAL A 149 -15.87 6.18 7.69
C VAL A 149 -14.65 6.45 8.58
N LEU A 150 -13.94 5.41 9.05
CA LEU A 150 -12.73 5.62 9.84
C LEU A 150 -11.67 6.40 9.05
N LEU A 151 -11.40 5.99 7.81
CA LEU A 151 -10.44 6.67 6.94
C LEU A 151 -10.78 8.16 6.76
N LEU A 152 -12.04 8.47 6.46
CA LEU A 152 -12.50 9.85 6.24
C LEU A 152 -12.47 10.67 7.53
N VAL A 153 -12.89 10.09 8.67
CA VAL A 153 -12.89 10.80 9.96
C VAL A 153 -11.47 11.21 10.33
N PHE A 154 -10.49 10.30 10.25
CA PHE A 154 -9.11 10.64 10.59
C PHE A 154 -8.47 11.60 9.58
N ALA A 155 -8.76 11.47 8.28
CA ALA A 155 -8.29 12.41 7.26
C ALA A 155 -8.86 13.82 7.46
N VAL A 156 -10.16 13.95 7.79
CA VAL A 156 -10.82 15.23 8.05
C VAL A 156 -10.36 15.84 9.38
N VAL A 157 -10.20 15.06 10.45
CA VAL A 157 -9.67 15.56 11.73
C VAL A 157 -8.25 16.10 11.55
N ALA A 158 -7.40 15.38 10.81
CA ALA A 158 -6.06 15.85 10.48
C ALA A 158 -6.11 17.14 9.62
N TRP A 159 -7.03 17.23 8.66
CA TRP A 159 -7.26 18.45 7.89
C TRP A 159 -7.70 19.64 8.76
N ILE A 160 -8.66 19.46 9.65
CA ILE A 160 -9.17 20.51 10.55
C ILE A 160 -8.06 21.04 11.45
N THR A 161 -7.16 20.16 11.89
CA THR A 161 -6.01 20.51 12.72
C THR A 161 -5.09 21.54 12.03
N ASN A 162 -5.06 21.55 10.69
CA ASN A 162 -4.31 22.53 9.88
C ASN A 162 -4.91 23.96 9.92
N TRP A 163 -6.20 24.12 10.24
CA TRP A 163 -6.86 25.42 10.27
C TRP A 163 -6.53 26.23 11.54
N SER A 164 -6.20 25.54 12.63
CA SER A 164 -5.86 26.17 13.90
C SER A 164 -4.41 26.68 13.90
N ARG A 165 -4.23 27.99 14.10
CA ARG A 165 -2.91 28.65 14.12
C ARG A 165 -1.93 28.07 15.15
N TYR A 166 -2.42 27.46 16.24
CA TYR A 166 -1.59 26.91 17.29
C TYR A 166 -1.14 25.47 17.01
N THR A 167 -1.99 24.65 16.40
CA THR A 167 -1.70 23.23 16.11
C THR A 167 -1.14 22.99 14.71
N ARG A 168 -1.25 23.96 13.78
CA ARG A 168 -0.81 23.82 12.39
C ARG A 168 0.62 23.29 12.24
N SER A 169 1.59 23.94 12.88
CA SER A 169 3.00 23.54 12.75
C SER A 169 3.27 22.14 13.28
N TYR A 170 2.69 21.78 14.43
CA TYR A 170 2.85 20.45 15.02
C TYR A 170 2.11 19.37 14.21
N GLY A 171 0.90 19.70 13.75
CA GLY A 171 0.06 18.78 12.97
C GLY A 171 0.69 18.40 11.65
N ILE A 172 1.26 19.35 10.91
CA ILE A 172 1.95 19.08 9.64
C ILE A 172 3.18 18.20 9.86
N ILE A 173 4.00 18.47 10.89
CA ILE A 173 5.19 17.67 11.20
C ILE A 173 4.79 16.21 11.46
N VAL A 174 3.79 15.97 12.30
CA VAL A 174 3.33 14.61 12.61
C VAL A 174 2.71 13.93 11.39
N CYS A 175 1.81 14.62 10.67
CA CYS A 175 1.14 14.05 9.50
C CYS A 175 2.12 13.71 8.38
N THR A 176 3.11 14.56 8.12
CA THR A 176 4.11 14.35 7.06
C THR A 176 5.10 13.24 7.42
N ALA A 177 5.44 13.08 8.70
CA ALA A 177 6.22 11.94 9.18
C ALA A 177 5.46 10.62 8.99
N PHE A 178 4.17 10.58 9.33
CA PHE A 178 3.33 9.38 9.10
C PHE A 178 3.13 9.10 7.60
N ALA A 179 2.88 10.13 6.79
CA ALA A 179 2.75 9.96 5.34
C ALA A 179 4.07 9.49 4.70
N GLY A 180 5.21 10.08 5.07
CA GLY A 180 6.52 9.71 4.53
C GLY A 180 6.98 8.32 4.96
N SER A 181 6.76 7.94 6.22
CA SER A 181 7.04 6.56 6.69
C SER A 181 6.15 5.53 6.01
N SER A 182 4.87 5.83 5.80
CA SER A 182 3.95 4.95 5.08
C SER A 182 4.38 4.78 3.62
N ALA A 183 4.74 5.86 2.94
CA ALA A 183 5.25 5.80 1.57
C ALA A 183 6.56 4.99 1.48
N PHE A 184 7.47 5.16 2.44
CA PHE A 184 8.70 4.38 2.52
C PHE A 184 8.42 2.88 2.70
N ILE A 185 7.57 2.51 3.66
CA ILE A 185 7.25 1.11 3.95
C ILE A 185 6.51 0.47 2.76
N LEU A 186 5.56 1.17 2.13
CA LEU A 186 4.91 0.70 0.91
C LEU A 186 5.92 0.51 -0.24
N GLY A 187 6.88 1.43 -0.39
CA GLY A 187 7.94 1.28 -1.38
C GLY A 187 8.83 0.07 -1.13
N VAL A 188 9.18 -0.21 0.13
CA VAL A 188 9.90 -1.43 0.53
C VAL A 188 9.06 -2.68 0.30
N ASP A 189 7.75 -2.65 0.56
CA ASP A 189 6.83 -3.76 0.30
C ASP A 189 6.70 -4.05 -1.20
N CYS A 190 6.69 -3.04 -2.06
CA CYS A 190 6.78 -3.21 -3.51
C CYS A 190 8.05 -3.96 -3.95
N LEU A 191 9.18 -3.80 -3.22
CA LEU A 191 10.44 -4.47 -3.51
C LEU A 191 10.55 -5.87 -2.86
N SER A 192 10.00 -6.05 -1.67
CA SER A 192 10.15 -7.26 -0.85
C SER A 192 8.98 -8.24 -0.96
N ARG A 193 7.83 -7.82 -1.50
CA ARG A 193 6.62 -8.64 -1.68
C ARG A 193 6.10 -9.25 -0.38
N VAL A 194 6.08 -8.46 0.69
CA VAL A 194 5.65 -8.90 2.02
C VAL A 194 4.11 -9.02 2.10
N GLY A 195 3.40 -8.23 1.28
CA GLY A 195 1.95 -8.34 1.09
C GLY A 195 1.15 -7.20 1.71
N LEU A 196 1.80 -6.12 2.14
CA LEU A 196 1.14 -4.99 2.81
C LEU A 196 0.26 -4.21 1.84
N LYS A 197 0.75 -3.92 0.63
CA LYS A 197 -0.03 -3.23 -0.41
C LYS A 197 -1.23 -4.07 -0.85
N GLU A 198 -1.10 -5.40 -0.90
CA GLU A 198 -2.23 -6.31 -1.16
C GLU A 198 -3.26 -6.25 -0.04
N PHE A 199 -2.83 -6.20 1.21
CA PHE A 199 -3.73 -6.02 2.34
C PHE A 199 -4.47 -4.67 2.29
N TRP A 200 -3.79 -3.59 1.87
CA TRP A 200 -4.42 -2.28 1.68
C TRP A 200 -5.46 -2.31 0.54
N MET A 201 -5.13 -2.96 -0.58
CA MET A 201 -6.09 -3.17 -1.67
C MET A 201 -7.30 -4.01 -1.22
N TYR A 202 -7.08 -5.02 -0.38
CA TYR A 202 -8.15 -5.81 0.22
C TYR A 202 -9.05 -4.97 1.16
N ILE A 203 -8.46 -4.07 1.97
CA ILE A 203 -9.23 -3.16 2.82
C ILE A 203 -10.17 -2.30 1.98
N TRP A 204 -9.69 -1.80 0.83
CA TRP A 204 -10.46 -0.90 -0.02
C TRP A 204 -11.57 -1.59 -0.79
N ASP A 205 -11.42 -2.88 -1.10
CA ASP A 205 -12.45 -3.69 -1.76
C ASP A 205 -13.04 -3.01 -3.02
N LEU A 206 -12.18 -2.33 -3.78
CA LEU A 206 -12.62 -1.49 -4.91
C LEU A 206 -13.08 -2.30 -6.12
N ASN A 207 -12.59 -3.52 -6.28
CA ASN A 207 -12.82 -4.30 -7.48
C ASN A 207 -12.88 -5.81 -7.17
N PRO A 208 -14.02 -6.47 -7.41
CA PRO A 208 -14.21 -7.89 -7.09
C PRO A 208 -13.37 -8.82 -7.97
N ASN A 209 -12.84 -8.34 -9.10
CA ASN A 209 -12.07 -9.14 -10.05
C ASN A 209 -10.57 -9.19 -9.70
N VAL A 210 -10.12 -8.45 -8.68
CA VAL A 210 -8.69 -8.38 -8.29
C VAL A 210 -8.27 -9.55 -7.42
N PHE A 211 -9.19 -10.10 -6.62
CA PHE A 211 -8.97 -11.27 -5.78
C PHE A 211 -9.85 -12.44 -6.25
N PRO A 212 -9.37 -13.70 -6.17
CA PRO A 212 -10.21 -14.86 -6.45
C PRO A 212 -11.43 -14.90 -5.51
N LEU A 213 -12.58 -15.29 -6.04
CA LEU A 213 -13.92 -15.18 -5.41
C LEU A 213 -14.06 -15.87 -4.03
N ASP A 214 -13.12 -16.72 -3.62
CA ASP A 214 -13.13 -17.47 -2.34
C ASP A 214 -12.24 -16.83 -1.25
N THR A 215 -11.93 -15.53 -1.31
CA THR A 215 -11.09 -14.85 -0.30
C THR A 215 -11.94 -14.14 0.76
N ASP A 216 -12.43 -14.90 1.75
CA ASP A 216 -13.24 -14.34 2.86
C ASP A 216 -12.46 -13.44 3.82
N THR A 217 -11.15 -13.66 3.97
CA THR A 217 -10.26 -12.85 4.83
C THR A 217 -8.83 -12.83 4.29
N TYR A 218 -8.18 -11.66 4.26
CA TYR A 218 -6.75 -11.57 4.00
C TYR A 218 -5.95 -11.78 5.30
N PRO A 219 -5.15 -12.86 5.40
CA PRO A 219 -4.39 -13.15 6.61
C PRO A 219 -3.22 -12.18 6.75
N ILE A 220 -2.99 -11.68 7.97
CA ILE A 220 -1.73 -11.01 8.30
C ILE A 220 -0.65 -12.09 8.30
N THR A 221 0.22 -12.08 7.29
CA THR A 221 1.28 -13.07 7.16
C THR A 221 2.36 -12.81 8.19
N ARG A 222 3.15 -13.84 8.53
CA ARG A 222 4.25 -13.72 9.51
C ARG A 222 5.24 -12.59 9.17
N ASN A 223 5.39 -12.27 7.88
CA ASN A 223 6.27 -11.18 7.44
C ASN A 223 5.70 -9.78 7.70
N ILE A 224 4.40 -9.65 8.00
CA ILE A 224 3.71 -8.41 8.37
C ILE A 224 3.62 -8.28 9.92
N GLN A 225 3.64 -9.39 10.66
CA GLN A 225 3.62 -9.38 12.13
C GLN A 225 5.01 -9.08 12.70
N ALA A 226 5.13 -7.96 13.42
CA ALA A 226 6.35 -7.60 14.15
C ALA A 226 6.60 -8.46 15.41
N GLU A 227 5.65 -9.33 15.78
CA GLU A 227 5.66 -10.07 17.06
C GLU A 227 6.43 -11.41 17.01
N GLN A 228 6.79 -11.92 15.82
CA GLN A 228 7.56 -13.16 15.68
C GLN A 228 8.98 -12.89 15.16
N ALA A 229 9.82 -12.31 16.01
CA ALA A 229 11.28 -12.35 15.91
C ALA A 229 11.86 -13.22 17.04
#